data_AF-A0A3C1BMS0-F1
#
_entry.id   AF-A0A3C1BMS0-F1
#
_cell.length_a   1.000
_cell.length_b   1.000
_cell.length_c   1.000
_cell.angle_alpha   90.00
_cell.angle_beta   90.00
_cell.angle_gamma   90.00
#
_symmetry.space_group_name_H-M   'P 1'
#
loop_
_entity.id
_entity.type
_entity.pdbx_description
1 polymer ?
#
loop_
_entity_poly.entity_id
_entity_poly.type
_entity_poly.pdbx_seq_one_letter_code
_entity_poly.pdbx_strand_id
1 'polypeptide(L)'
;MAAAQDGTDEACQELSPEEVARLEALRDGVESLLDAVTARHCDPEAVAFAAGRYAAMRIYRLHGRAEAMDFFNRCIATVEIADDLNLG
;
A
#
# COMPACT_ATOMS: atom_id res chain seq x y z
N MET A 1 23.55 -36.91 13.91
CA MET A 1 22.34 -36.47 14.64
C MET A 1 22.62 -35.03 15.08
N ALA A 2 21.99 -33.96 14.61
CA ALA A 2 20.75 -33.79 13.85
C ALA A 2 20.96 -32.71 12.76
N ALA A 3 20.13 -32.78 11.71
CA ALA A 3 20.06 -31.80 10.65
C ALA A 3 19.49 -30.48 11.17
N ALA A 4 20.13 -29.36 10.85
CA ALA A 4 19.49 -28.05 10.89
C ALA A 4 18.91 -27.81 9.50
N GLN A 5 17.60 -27.81 9.42
CA GLN A 5 16.84 -27.66 8.19
C GLN A 5 16.98 -26.23 7.69
N ASP A 6 17.51 -26.14 6.47
CA ASP A 6 17.29 -25.07 5.50
C ASP A 6 15.81 -25.00 5.12
N GLY A 7 15.34 -23.82 4.70
CA GLY A 7 14.04 -23.64 4.07
C GLY A 7 12.98 -22.93 4.92
N THR A 8 13.10 -21.61 5.02
CA THR A 8 11.90 -20.77 4.93
C THR A 8 11.80 -20.30 3.48
N ASP A 9 11.20 -21.13 2.64
CA ASP A 9 10.54 -20.65 1.42
C ASP A 9 9.47 -19.66 1.89
N GLU A 10 9.76 -18.35 1.77
CA GLU A 10 8.70 -17.36 1.60
C GLU A 10 7.91 -17.81 0.38
N ALA A 11 6.81 -18.51 0.61
CA ALA A 11 5.92 -18.89 -0.47
C ALA A 11 5.41 -17.59 -1.10
N CYS A 12 5.96 -17.24 -2.27
CA CYS A 12 5.32 -16.35 -3.22
C CYS A 12 3.99 -16.99 -3.58
N GLN A 13 2.95 -16.73 -2.78
CA GLN A 13 1.60 -17.13 -3.11
C GLN A 13 1.21 -16.31 -4.35
N GLU A 14 1.33 -16.91 -5.52
CA GLU A 14 0.89 -16.30 -6.77
C GLU A 14 -0.62 -16.06 -6.68
N LEU A 15 -1.01 -14.78 -6.64
CA LEU A 15 -2.40 -14.38 -6.61
C LEU A 15 -3.05 -14.73 -7.95
N SER A 16 -4.31 -15.17 -7.91
CA SER A 16 -5.05 -15.42 -9.15
C SER A 16 -5.33 -14.09 -9.89
N PRO A 17 -5.45 -14.10 -11.23
CA PRO A 17 -5.78 -12.90 -12.00
C PRO A 17 -7.09 -12.22 -11.54
N GLU A 18 -8.07 -13.01 -11.10
CA GLU A 18 -9.33 -12.50 -10.56
C GLU A 18 -9.12 -11.77 -9.22
N GLU A 19 -8.25 -12.29 -8.37
CA GLU A 19 -7.89 -11.65 -7.11
C GLU A 19 -7.13 -10.34 -7.31
N VAL A 20 -6.20 -10.31 -8.26
CA VAL A 20 -5.51 -9.08 -8.65
C VAL A 20 -6.51 -8.04 -9.15
N ALA A 21 -7.38 -8.40 -10.10
CA ALA A 21 -8.39 -7.49 -10.64
C ALA A 21 -9.35 -6.97 -9.55
N ARG A 22 -9.72 -7.82 -8.58
CA ARG A 22 -10.55 -7.41 -7.44
C ARG A 22 -9.84 -6.37 -6.57
N LEU A 23 -8.54 -6.55 -6.31
CA LEU A 23 -7.75 -5.61 -5.51
C LEU A 23 -7.53 -4.28 -6.25
N GLU A 24 -7.29 -4.32 -7.56
CA GLU A 24 -7.19 -3.12 -8.41
C GLU A 24 -8.50 -2.34 -8.42
N ALA A 25 -9.65 -3.01 -8.63
CA ALA A 25 -10.95 -2.37 -8.60
C ALA A 25 -11.26 -1.71 -7.24
N LEU A 26 -10.80 -2.32 -6.14
CA LEU A 26 -10.92 -1.73 -4.81
C LEU A 26 -10.05 -0.47 -4.66
N ARG A 27 -8.79 -0.51 -5.11
CA ARG A 27 -7.90 0.65 -5.11
C ARG A 27 -8.52 1.80 -5.91
N ASP A 28 -8.89 1.55 -7.17
CA ASP A 28 -9.41 2.56 -8.08
C ASP A 28 -10.73 3.18 -7.54
N GLY A 29 -11.55 2.36 -6.88
CA GLY A 29 -12.76 2.82 -6.19
C GLY A 29 -12.45 3.74 -5.00
N VAL A 30 -11.43 3.42 -4.19
CA VAL A 30 -10.98 4.28 -3.10
C VAL A 30 -10.39 5.60 -3.62
N GLU A 31 -9.56 5.55 -4.65
CA GLU A 31 -8.97 6.74 -5.29
C GLU A 31 -10.07 7.66 -5.84
N SER A 32 -11.05 7.11 -6.55
CA SER A 32 -12.20 7.87 -7.06
C SER A 32 -12.99 8.58 -5.94
N LEU A 33 -13.13 7.94 -4.77
CA LEU A 33 -13.78 8.56 -3.62
C LEU A 33 -12.95 9.71 -3.03
N LEU A 34 -11.63 9.52 -2.93
CA LEU A 34 -10.72 10.58 -2.46
C LEU A 34 -10.72 11.77 -3.42
N ASP A 35 -10.70 11.52 -4.73
CA ASP A 35 -10.78 12.57 -5.75
C ASP A 35 -12.09 13.36 -5.67
N ALA A 36 -13.22 12.67 -5.45
CA ALA A 36 -14.50 13.32 -5.26
C ALA A 36 -14.53 14.21 -4.01
N VAL A 37 -13.91 13.77 -2.91
CA VAL A 37 -13.77 14.57 -1.68
C VAL A 37 -12.86 15.78 -1.94
N THR A 38 -11.72 15.57 -2.61
CA THR A 38 -10.80 16.65 -3.00
C THR A 38 -11.51 17.70 -3.85
N ALA A 39 -12.25 17.29 -4.88
CA ALA A 39 -13.00 18.19 -5.75
C ALA A 39 -14.08 18.98 -4.99
N ARG A 40 -14.70 18.37 -3.97
CA ARG A 40 -15.71 19.01 -3.14
C ARG A 40 -15.13 20.05 -2.18
N HIS A 41 -13.97 19.78 -1.59
CA HIS A 41 -13.39 20.61 -0.53
C HIS A 41 -12.29 21.56 -1.04
N CYS A 42 -11.83 21.38 -2.28
CA CYS A 42 -10.74 22.15 -2.88
C CYS A 42 -9.44 22.14 -2.06
N ASP A 43 -9.21 21.06 -1.30
CA ASP A 43 -8.06 20.92 -0.41
C ASP A 43 -7.48 19.49 -0.55
N PRO A 44 -6.62 19.25 -1.56
CA PRO A 44 -6.02 17.94 -1.79
C PRO A 44 -5.10 17.51 -0.63
N GLU A 45 -4.42 18.46 0.02
CA GLU A 45 -3.48 18.18 1.10
C GLU A 45 -4.21 17.66 2.35
N ALA A 46 -5.31 18.31 2.75
CA ALA A 46 -6.12 17.85 3.87
C ALA A 46 -6.72 16.45 3.62
N VAL A 47 -7.14 16.16 2.38
CA VAL A 47 -7.66 14.84 2.00
C VAL A 47 -6.56 13.78 2.08
N ALA A 48 -5.37 14.07 1.55
CA ALA A 48 -4.23 13.16 1.61
C ALA A 48 -3.83 12.84 3.06
N PHE A 49 -3.73 13.86 3.93
CA PHE A 49 -3.42 13.64 5.35
C PHE A 49 -4.48 12.84 6.09
N ALA A 50 -5.78 13.11 5.82
CA ALA A 50 -6.87 12.37 6.44
C ALA A 50 -6.86 10.89 6.03
N ALA A 51 -6.67 10.61 4.73
CA ALA A 51 -6.56 9.26 4.19
C ALA A 51 -5.33 8.53 4.75
N GLY A 52 -4.17 9.19 4.74
CA GLY A 52 -2.93 8.65 5.30
C GLY A 52 -3.04 8.32 6.78
N ARG A 53 -3.64 9.20 7.59
CA ARG A 53 -3.91 8.96 9.01
C ARG A 53 -4.81 7.73 9.21
N TYR A 54 -5.87 7.60 8.42
CA TYR A 54 -6.76 6.44 8.49
C TYR A 54 -6.01 5.15 8.17
N ALA A 55 -5.29 5.11 7.03
CA ALA A 55 -4.52 3.96 6.60
C ALA A 55 -3.49 3.54 7.67
N ALA A 56 -2.75 4.51 8.22
CA ALA A 56 -1.71 4.25 9.20
C ALA A 56 -2.28 3.63 10.48
N MET A 57 -3.36 4.21 11.01
CA MET A 57 -4.04 3.67 12.19
C MET A 57 -4.64 2.29 11.91
N ARG A 58 -5.20 2.05 10.72
CA ARG A 58 -5.86 0.79 10.37
C ARG A 58 -4.85 -0.34 10.21
N ILE A 59 -3.78 -0.13 9.45
CA ILE A 59 -2.74 -1.14 9.22
C ILE A 59 -2.04 -1.48 10.53
N TYR A 60 -1.69 -0.47 11.34
CA TYR A 60 -1.10 -0.70 12.66
C TYR A 60 -1.98 -1.60 13.54
N ARG A 61 -3.30 -1.38 13.55
CA ARG A 61 -4.23 -2.19 14.35
C ARG A 61 -4.40 -3.61 13.84
N LEU A 62 -4.26 -3.84 12.53
CA LEU A 62 -4.46 -5.15 11.91
C LEU A 62 -3.18 -6.00 11.95
N HIS A 63 -2.03 -5.38 11.70
CA HIS A 63 -0.78 -6.10 11.44
C HIS A 63 0.33 -5.75 12.42
N GLY A 64 0.23 -4.63 13.14
CA GLY A 64 1.26 -4.18 14.08
C GLY A 64 2.19 -3.11 13.49
N ARG A 65 3.23 -2.77 14.25
CA ARG A 65 4.10 -1.63 13.94
C ARG A 65 5.01 -1.90 12.74
N ALA A 66 5.65 -3.07 12.69
CA ALA A 66 6.70 -3.36 11.72
C ALA A 66 6.13 -3.34 10.30
N GLU A 67 5.02 -4.04 10.10
CA GLU A 67 4.29 -4.17 8.85
C GLU A 67 3.71 -2.83 8.39
N ALA A 68 3.20 -2.02 9.32
CA ALA A 68 2.73 -0.67 9.00
C ALA A 68 3.88 0.22 8.48
N MET A 69 5.02 0.24 9.17
CA MET A 69 6.18 1.03 8.75
C MET A 69 6.72 0.55 7.41
N ASP A 70 6.84 -0.76 7.22
CA ASP A 70 7.29 -1.36 5.96
C ASP A 70 6.38 -0.98 4.79
N PHE A 71 5.06 -1.03 4.99
CA PHE A 71 4.10 -0.60 3.98
C PHE A 71 4.31 0.87 3.56
N PHE A 72 4.39 1.80 4.52
CA PHE A 72 4.60 3.21 4.18
C PHE A 72 5.96 3.49 3.56
N ASN A 73 7.01 2.79 3.98
CA ASN A 73 8.33 2.89 3.35
C ASN A 73 8.26 2.46 1.88
N ARG A 74 7.54 1.37 1.56
CA ARG A 74 7.33 0.92 0.17
C ARG A 74 6.51 1.93 -0.64
N CYS A 75 5.49 2.56 -0.05
CA CYS A 75 4.75 3.63 -0.71
C CYS A 75 5.67 4.81 -1.08
N ILE A 76 6.54 5.24 -0.17
CA ILE A 76 7.51 6.32 -0.42
C ILE A 76 8.50 5.90 -1.51
N ALA A 77 9.10 4.72 -1.40
CA ALA A 77 10.04 4.20 -2.38
C ALA A 77 9.42 4.10 -3.79
N THR A 78 8.12 3.78 -3.89
CA THR A 78 7.41 3.75 -5.18
C THR A 78 7.37 5.12 -5.85
N VAL A 79 7.14 6.19 -5.06
CA VAL A 79 7.16 7.56 -5.58
C VAL A 79 8.57 7.98 -5.95
N GLU A 80 9.57 7.69 -5.11
CA GLU A 80 10.98 7.98 -5.40
C GLU A 80 11.44 7.31 -6.71
N ILE A 81 11.09 6.04 -6.92
CA ILE A 81 11.39 5.32 -8.15
C ILE A 81 10.68 5.95 -9.35
N ALA A 82 9.40 6.32 -9.20
CA ALA A 82 8.65 6.96 -10.28
C ALA A 82 9.28 8.31 -10.67
N ASP A 83 9.73 9.09 -9.69
CA ASP A 83 10.42 10.36 -9.92
C ASP A 83 11.78 10.14 -10.62
N ASP A 84 12.56 9.15 -10.19
CA ASP A 84 13.83 8.76 -10.82
C ASP A 84 13.65 8.31 -12.28
N LEU A 85 12.57 7.57 -12.58
CA LEU A 85 12.23 7.12 -13.94
C LEU A 85 11.72 8.27 -14.82
N ASN A 86 11.05 9.27 -14.24
CA ASN A 86 10.58 10.46 -14.94
C ASN A 86 11.69 11.50 -15.19
N LEU A 87 12.90 11.29 -14.66
CA LEU A 87 14.11 12.10 -14.91
C LEU A 87 14.95 11.58 -16.11
N GLY A 88 14.36 10.78 -17.00
CA GLY A 88 14.95 10.28 -18.26
C GLY A 88 14.52 11.05 -19.51
#